data_AF-A0A2T2SDT6-F1
#
_entry.id   AF-A0A2T2SDT6-F1
#
_cell.length_a   1.000
_cell.length_b   1.000
_cell.length_c   1.000
_cell.angle_alpha   90.00
_cell.angle_beta   90.00
_cell.angle_gamma   90.00
#
_symmetry.space_group_name_H-M   'P 1'
#
loop_
_entity.id
_entity.type
_entity.pdbx_description
1 polymer ?
#
loop_
_entity_poly.entity_id
_entity_poly.type
_entity_poly.pdbx_seq_one_letter_code
_entity_poly.pdbx_strand_id
1 'polypeptide(L)'
;MTDANKGQPLPGANVTIDSLSLGTATGKQGQFRLSNVPAGTHIVSVSFVGYSSTQKTVTVEAGKTIQISFALSPTAQDIQDTNEVVVTSYGRAPEQVRQRTRPSQWNTEDYASIESNDFRAVSDHPLSTFAIDVDGASYTNTRRFIRDGERPPKDAVRIEEFLNYFQYDYPAPAAEDKHPFAATMEAGPAPWHKKHRLVHVGIQGQRVPRAERPPSNLVFLVDVSGSMRSPRKLPLLKKGFRMLAEQLRPEDRVAMVVYAGSSGIVLESTPGTETDSIKQAITRLEAGGSTAGAAGIRQAYQLAE
;
A
#
# COMPACT_ATOMS: atom_id res chain seq x y z
N MET A 1 3.34 -18.17 21.48
CA MET A 1 2.76 -17.90 20.15
C MET A 1 3.19 -18.99 19.21
N THR A 2 2.25 -19.68 18.57
CA THR A 2 2.56 -20.79 17.67
C THR A 2 1.70 -20.79 16.40
N ASP A 3 2.20 -21.39 15.33
CA ASP A 3 1.41 -21.81 14.18
C ASP A 3 0.45 -22.93 14.63
N ALA A 4 -0.85 -22.79 14.34
CA ALA A 4 -1.87 -23.76 14.74
C ALA A 4 -1.75 -25.11 13.99
N ASN A 5 -1.21 -25.10 12.78
CA ASN A 5 -1.06 -26.29 11.92
C ASN A 5 0.28 -26.98 12.16
N LYS A 6 1.37 -26.21 12.34
CA LYS A 6 2.74 -26.74 12.44
C LYS A 6 3.28 -26.77 13.87
N GLY A 7 2.63 -26.11 14.83
CA GLY A 7 3.09 -25.99 16.22
C GLY A 7 4.37 -25.16 16.40
N GLN A 8 4.88 -24.55 15.33
CA GLN A 8 6.15 -23.82 15.34
C GLN A 8 5.99 -22.44 15.98
N PRO A 9 7.00 -21.93 16.71
CA PRO A 9 6.94 -20.58 17.27
C PRO A 9 6.86 -19.54 16.16
N LEU A 10 6.03 -18.53 16.35
CA LEU A 10 5.91 -17.39 15.42
C LEU A 10 6.65 -16.18 15.99
N PRO A 11 7.91 -15.91 15.58
CA PRO A 11 8.62 -14.69 15.94
C PRO A 11 8.15 -13.50 15.08
N GLY A 12 7.99 -12.33 15.71
CA GLY A 12 7.57 -11.09 15.04
C GLY A 12 6.05 -10.91 14.90
N ALA A 13 5.22 -11.76 15.52
CA ALA A 13 3.79 -11.53 15.62
C ALA A 13 3.50 -10.34 16.53
N ASN A 14 2.60 -9.46 16.09
CA ASN A 14 2.18 -8.28 16.85
C ASN A 14 1.15 -8.71 17.89
N VAL A 15 1.34 -8.25 19.12
CA VAL A 15 0.41 -8.46 20.24
C VAL A 15 0.06 -7.09 20.82
N THR A 16 -1.22 -6.70 20.76
CA THR A 16 -1.68 -5.36 21.15
C THR A 16 -2.87 -5.39 22.12
N ILE A 17 -3.02 -4.32 22.88
CA ILE A 17 -4.25 -3.95 23.58
C ILE A 17 -4.62 -2.55 23.09
N ASP A 18 -5.53 -2.50 22.12
CA ASP A 18 -5.77 -1.28 21.33
C ASP A 18 -6.37 -0.14 22.18
N SER A 19 -7.20 -0.48 23.17
CA SER A 19 -7.78 0.50 24.12
C SER A 19 -6.73 1.23 24.95
N LEU A 20 -5.54 0.66 25.11
CA LEU A 20 -4.45 1.21 25.90
C LEU A 20 -3.28 1.73 25.06
N SER A 21 -3.34 1.61 23.73
CA SER A 21 -2.19 1.83 22.84
C SER A 21 -0.92 1.06 23.27
N LEU A 22 -1.09 -0.10 23.90
CA LEU A 22 0.01 -0.97 24.33
C LEU A 22 0.25 -2.07 23.31
N GLY A 23 1.50 -2.31 22.96
CA GLY A 23 1.88 -3.31 21.97
C GLY A 23 3.27 -3.88 22.19
N THR A 24 3.47 -5.10 21.74
CA THR A 24 4.77 -5.78 21.72
C THR A 24 4.83 -6.75 20.55
N ALA A 25 6.02 -7.27 20.25
CA ALA A 25 6.22 -8.31 19.25
C ALA A 25 6.72 -9.59 19.91
N THR A 26 6.39 -10.74 19.33
CA THR A 26 6.89 -12.03 19.81
C THR A 26 8.36 -12.24 19.49
N GLY A 27 9.10 -12.83 20.42
CA GLY A 27 10.51 -13.19 20.28
C GLY A 27 10.73 -14.50 19.53
N LYS A 28 11.99 -14.93 19.43
CA LYS A 28 12.45 -16.11 18.66
C LYS A 28 11.78 -17.44 19.02
N GLN A 29 11.25 -17.57 20.23
CA GLN A 29 10.54 -18.76 20.72
C GLN A 29 9.02 -18.49 20.85
N GLY A 30 8.51 -17.43 20.20
CA GLY A 30 7.09 -17.06 20.26
C GLY A 30 6.65 -16.46 21.60
N GLN A 31 7.60 -16.07 22.46
CA GLN A 31 7.34 -15.44 23.75
C GLN A 31 7.11 -13.93 23.60
N PHE A 32 6.25 -13.35 24.43
CA PHE A 32 5.99 -11.91 24.44
C PHE A 32 5.69 -11.45 25.86
N ARG A 33 5.83 -10.14 26.12
CA ARG A 33 5.49 -9.53 27.40
C ARG A 33 4.96 -8.12 27.18
N LEU A 34 3.75 -7.87 27.66
CA LEU A 34 3.18 -6.54 27.80
C LEU A 34 3.33 -6.13 29.27
N SER A 35 4.02 -5.01 29.50
CA SER A 35 4.20 -4.42 30.82
C SER A 35 3.27 -3.23 30.99
N ASN A 36 2.99 -2.84 32.24
CA ASN A 36 2.16 -1.69 32.58
C ASN A 36 0.70 -1.78 32.10
N VAL A 37 0.13 -2.99 32.05
CA VAL A 37 -1.29 -3.19 31.77
C VAL A 37 -2.10 -2.88 33.04
N PRO A 38 -3.00 -1.88 33.04
CA PRO A 38 -3.85 -1.57 34.19
C PRO A 38 -4.75 -2.75 34.56
N ALA A 39 -5.17 -2.81 35.83
CA ALA A 39 -6.18 -3.80 36.24
C ALA A 39 -7.49 -3.57 35.49
N GLY A 40 -8.15 -4.65 35.06
CA GLY A 40 -9.38 -4.60 34.28
C GLY A 40 -9.45 -5.65 33.19
N THR A 41 -10.56 -5.66 32.46
CA THR A 41 -10.78 -6.55 31.32
C THR A 41 -10.26 -5.90 30.05
N HIS A 42 -9.33 -6.57 29.36
CA HIS A 42 -8.70 -6.08 28.15
C HIS A 42 -8.86 -7.08 27.02
N ILE A 43 -9.02 -6.59 25.80
CA ILE A 43 -8.98 -7.41 24.59
C ILE A 43 -7.55 -7.38 24.08
N VAL A 44 -6.92 -8.56 24.04
CA VAL A 44 -5.59 -8.75 23.47
C VAL A 44 -5.77 -9.21 22.03
N SER A 45 -5.34 -8.37 21.09
CA SER A 45 -5.36 -8.63 19.66
C SER A 45 -4.01 -9.14 19.19
N VAL A 46 -4.00 -10.14 18.32
CA VAL A 46 -2.79 -10.70 17.74
C VAL A 46 -2.90 -10.75 16.22
N SER A 47 -1.86 -10.28 15.54
CA SER A 47 -1.75 -10.36 14.08
C SER A 47 -0.35 -10.76 13.64
N PHE A 48 -0.28 -11.53 12.55
CA PHE A 48 0.96 -11.91 11.92
C PHE A 48 0.75 -12.06 10.41
N VAL A 49 1.70 -11.60 9.61
CA VAL A 49 1.57 -11.60 8.14
C VAL A 49 1.41 -13.05 7.65
N GLY A 50 0.41 -13.28 6.81
CA GLY A 50 0.07 -14.62 6.29
C GLY A 50 -0.79 -15.47 7.23
N TYR A 51 -1.30 -14.91 8.33
CA TYR A 51 -2.17 -15.60 9.29
C TYR A 51 -3.44 -14.79 9.57
N SER A 52 -4.52 -15.49 9.92
CA SER A 52 -5.75 -14.86 10.39
C SER A 52 -5.51 -14.22 11.77
N SER A 53 -5.98 -12.99 11.94
CA SER A 53 -5.89 -12.30 13.23
C SER A 53 -6.79 -12.99 14.27
N THR A 54 -6.41 -12.92 15.55
CA THR A 54 -7.18 -13.52 16.65
C THR A 54 -7.20 -12.58 17.83
N GLN A 55 -8.33 -12.55 18.54
CA GLN A 55 -8.50 -11.75 19.74
C GLN A 55 -8.85 -12.63 20.93
N LYS A 56 -8.40 -12.25 22.13
CA LYS A 56 -8.76 -12.92 23.37
C LYS A 56 -8.98 -11.91 24.48
N THR A 57 -10.09 -12.04 25.18
CA THR A 57 -10.39 -11.23 26.36
C THR A 57 -9.64 -11.77 27.58
N VAL A 58 -8.94 -10.90 28.29
CA VAL A 58 -8.11 -11.22 29.45
C VAL A 58 -8.42 -10.25 30.58
N THR A 59 -8.69 -10.77 31.78
CA THR A 59 -8.92 -9.94 32.97
C THR A 59 -7.64 -9.85 33.79
N VAL A 60 -7.02 -8.68 33.85
CA VAL A 60 -5.79 -8.42 34.61
C VAL A 60 -6.13 -7.93 36.01
N GLU A 61 -5.62 -8.60 37.04
CA GLU A 61 -5.68 -8.13 38.42
C GLU A 61 -4.47 -7.23 38.75
N ALA A 62 -4.67 -6.22 39.61
CA ALA A 62 -3.62 -5.28 39.98
C ALA A 62 -2.38 -6.00 40.53
N GLY A 63 -1.21 -5.70 39.95
CA GLY A 63 0.08 -6.26 40.37
C GLY A 63 0.34 -7.72 39.97
N LYS A 64 -0.61 -8.41 39.32
CA LYS A 64 -0.42 -9.79 38.87
C LYS A 64 0.02 -9.85 37.40
N THR A 65 0.83 -10.86 37.08
CA THR A 65 1.18 -11.20 35.69
C THR A 65 0.35 -12.40 35.25
N ILE A 66 -0.28 -12.29 34.08
CA ILE A 66 -1.08 -13.37 33.50
C ILE A 66 -0.34 -13.99 32.32
N GLN A 67 -0.35 -15.31 32.24
CA GLN A 67 0.18 -16.04 31.10
C GLN A 67 -0.96 -16.40 30.14
N ILE A 68 -0.79 -16.02 28.88
CA ILE A 68 -1.72 -16.34 27.79
C ILE A 68 -0.95 -16.89 26.60
N SER A 69 -1.53 -17.87 25.92
CA SER A 69 -1.01 -18.44 24.69
C SER A 69 -2.00 -18.22 23.55
N PHE A 70 -1.44 -18.13 22.34
CA PHE A 70 -2.17 -17.97 21.09
C PHE A 70 -1.58 -18.94 20.06
N ALA A 71 -2.48 -19.55 19.29
CA ALA A 71 -2.16 -20.35 18.11
C ALA A 71 -2.87 -19.71 16.91
N LEU A 72 -2.13 -19.35 15.86
CA LEU A 72 -2.68 -18.67 14.69
C LEU A 72 -2.78 -19.64 13.52
N SER A 73 -3.90 -19.60 12.80
CA SER A 73 -4.09 -20.33 11.55
C SER A 73 -3.58 -19.52 10.36
N PRO A 74 -2.79 -20.12 9.45
CA PRO A 74 -2.42 -19.49 8.19
C PRO A 74 -3.67 -19.07 7.40
N THR A 75 -3.60 -17.93 6.72
CA THR A 75 -4.66 -17.48 5.82
C THR A 75 -4.61 -18.35 4.56
N ALA A 76 -5.41 -19.41 4.52
CA ALA A 76 -5.63 -20.15 3.28
C ALA A 76 -6.47 -19.27 2.35
N GLN A 77 -6.06 -19.15 1.08
CA GLN A 77 -6.89 -18.56 0.03
C GLN A 77 -8.13 -19.44 -0.17
N ASP A 78 -9.17 -19.19 0.62
CA ASP A 78 -10.55 -19.37 0.19
C ASP A 78 -11.16 -17.97 0.13
N ILE A 79 -10.99 -17.33 -1.03
CA ILE A 79 -11.76 -16.15 -1.39
C ILE A 79 -13.13 -16.68 -1.84
N GLN A 80 -14.02 -16.92 -0.89
CA GLN A 80 -15.45 -16.88 -1.14
C GLN A 80 -16.10 -15.94 -0.14
N ASP A 81 -16.73 -14.90 -0.68
CA ASP A 81 -17.65 -13.98 -0.04
C ASP A 81 -17.16 -13.26 1.22
N THR A 82 -16.58 -12.08 1.03
CA THR A 82 -17.11 -10.85 1.65
C THR A 82 -16.60 -9.62 0.90
N ASN A 83 -17.51 -8.67 0.67
CA ASN A 83 -17.16 -7.29 0.32
C ASN A 83 -16.23 -6.73 1.40
N GLU A 84 -14.93 -6.63 1.13
CA GLU A 84 -13.99 -6.00 2.05
C GLU A 84 -13.14 -4.95 1.31
N VAL A 85 -13.15 -3.75 1.89
CA VAL A 85 -12.25 -2.66 1.53
C VAL A 85 -10.86 -3.06 2.00
N VAL A 86 -9.98 -3.41 1.07
CA VAL A 86 -8.61 -3.80 1.36
C VAL A 86 -7.81 -2.55 1.76
N VAL A 87 -7.49 -2.44 3.06
CA VAL A 87 -6.47 -1.51 3.54
C VAL A 87 -5.12 -2.22 3.52
N THR A 88 -4.39 -2.05 2.42
CA THR A 88 -3.04 -2.59 2.28
C THR A 88 -2.08 -1.79 3.16
N SER A 89 -1.55 -2.41 4.23
CA SER A 89 -0.40 -1.89 4.97
C SER A 89 0.81 -2.79 4.70
N TYR A 90 1.91 -2.20 4.21
CA TYR A 90 3.15 -2.94 3.94
C TYR A 90 3.89 -3.24 5.26
N GLY A 91 3.85 -4.50 5.67
CA GLY A 91 4.53 -5.03 6.85
C GLY A 91 5.88 -5.67 6.50
N ARG A 92 6.93 -5.09 7.07
CA ARG A 92 8.36 -5.44 7.00
C ARG A 92 8.67 -6.92 7.28
N ALA A 93 9.52 -7.55 6.47
CA ALA A 93 10.15 -8.84 6.78
C ALA A 93 11.37 -8.66 7.74
N PRO A 94 11.69 -9.65 8.61
CA PRO A 94 12.83 -9.55 9.51
C PRO A 94 14.16 -9.80 8.79
N GLU A 95 15.01 -8.79 8.81
CA GLU A 95 16.34 -8.76 8.20
C GLU A 95 17.34 -9.64 8.97
N GLN A 96 18.01 -10.56 8.27
CA GLN A 96 19.14 -11.30 8.81
C GLN A 96 20.39 -10.41 8.80
N VAL A 97 20.94 -10.17 10.00
CA VAL A 97 22.17 -9.40 10.20
C VAL A 97 23.34 -10.09 9.49
N ARG A 98 23.78 -9.51 8.36
CA ARG A 98 25.12 -9.74 7.81
C ARG A 98 25.99 -8.51 7.99
N GLN A 99 27.27 -8.79 8.26
CA GLN A 99 28.28 -7.89 8.80
C GLN A 99 28.50 -6.62 7.98
N ARG A 100 28.85 -5.56 8.73
CA ARG A 100 29.14 -4.19 8.32
C ARG A 100 30.06 -4.07 7.10
N THR A 101 29.55 -3.38 6.09
CA THR A 101 30.33 -2.51 5.20
C THR A 101 29.61 -1.16 5.09
N ARG A 102 30.43 -0.09 5.11
CA ARG A 102 30.22 1.38 5.00
C ARG A 102 28.83 1.91 4.58
N PRO A 103 28.41 3.10 5.08
CA PRO A 103 27.03 3.56 5.05
C PRO A 103 26.54 3.75 3.62
N SER A 104 25.79 2.78 3.10
CA SER A 104 24.84 3.03 2.03
C SER A 104 23.73 3.92 2.60
N GLN A 105 23.27 4.87 1.80
CA GLN A 105 22.06 5.62 2.08
C GLN A 105 20.95 4.61 2.43
N TRP A 106 20.31 4.76 3.59
CA TRP A 106 19.21 3.92 4.02
C TRP A 106 18.08 4.00 2.98
N ASN A 107 18.05 3.04 2.05
CA ASN A 107 16.97 2.89 1.11
C ASN A 107 15.89 2.02 1.76
N THR A 108 14.71 2.60 2.00
CA THR A 108 13.56 1.91 2.59
C THR A 108 12.57 1.45 1.50
N GLU A 109 12.97 1.50 0.23
CA GLU A 109 12.16 0.97 -0.86
C GLU A 109 12.08 -0.55 -0.74
N ASP A 110 10.86 -1.04 -0.59
CA ASP A 110 10.54 -2.46 -0.51
C ASP A 110 9.88 -2.89 -1.82
N TYR A 111 10.31 -4.02 -2.37
CA TYR A 111 9.79 -4.57 -3.61
C TYR A 111 9.27 -5.97 -3.31
N ALA A 112 7.97 -6.17 -3.48
CA ALA A 112 7.39 -7.50 -3.39
C ALA A 112 8.00 -8.39 -4.50
N SER A 113 8.30 -9.64 -4.16
CA SER A 113 8.79 -10.63 -5.12
C SER A 113 7.79 -10.82 -6.25
N ILE A 114 8.28 -10.77 -7.50
CA ILE A 114 7.45 -11.03 -8.67
C ILE A 114 7.31 -12.54 -8.84
N GLU A 115 6.11 -13.07 -8.59
CA GLU A 115 5.76 -14.45 -8.92
C GLU A 115 5.30 -14.54 -10.38
N SER A 116 5.97 -15.39 -11.15
CA SER A 116 5.59 -15.64 -12.54
C SER A 116 4.47 -16.68 -12.57
N ASN A 117 3.44 -16.42 -13.38
CA ASN A 117 2.36 -17.39 -13.58
C ASN A 117 2.89 -18.64 -14.31
N ASP A 118 2.51 -19.81 -13.81
CA ASP A 118 2.76 -21.08 -14.48
C ASP A 118 1.93 -21.22 -15.77
N PHE A 119 2.43 -22.04 -16.69
CA PHE A 119 1.68 -22.41 -17.89
C PHE A 119 0.48 -23.28 -17.51
N ARG A 120 -0.72 -22.89 -17.96
CA ARG A 120 -1.96 -23.64 -17.76
C ARG A 120 -2.49 -24.18 -19.09
N ALA A 121 -3.06 -25.37 -19.05
CA ALA A 121 -3.72 -25.96 -20.20
C ALA A 121 -5.06 -25.25 -20.47
N VAL A 122 -5.28 -24.84 -21.72
CA VAL A 122 -6.51 -24.11 -22.14
C VAL A 122 -7.74 -25.00 -22.06
N SER A 123 -7.59 -26.32 -22.16
CA SER A 123 -8.69 -27.29 -21.98
C SER A 123 -9.31 -27.19 -20.58
N ASP A 124 -8.48 -26.91 -19.58
CA ASP A 124 -8.87 -26.94 -18.17
C ASP A 124 -9.16 -25.51 -17.66
N HIS A 125 -8.42 -24.53 -18.17
CA HIS A 125 -8.54 -23.11 -17.84
C HIS A 125 -8.71 -22.27 -19.11
N PRO A 126 -9.92 -22.27 -19.73
CA PRO A 126 -10.16 -21.57 -20.99
C PRO A 126 -10.26 -20.05 -20.84
N LEU A 127 -10.27 -19.53 -19.61
CA LEU A 127 -10.40 -18.11 -19.29
C LEU A 127 -9.11 -17.59 -18.67
N SER A 128 -8.65 -16.45 -19.18
CA SER A 128 -7.57 -15.66 -18.57
C SER A 128 -8.15 -14.36 -18.03
N THR A 129 -7.76 -14.01 -16.81
CA THR A 129 -8.15 -12.78 -16.14
C THR A 129 -6.90 -11.99 -15.80
N PHE A 130 -6.96 -10.68 -16.01
CA PHE A 130 -5.90 -9.76 -15.64
C PHE A 130 -6.53 -8.50 -15.04
N ALA A 131 -5.83 -7.86 -14.12
CA ALA A 131 -6.26 -6.59 -13.55
C ALA A 131 -6.11 -5.48 -14.59
N ILE A 132 -7.00 -4.48 -14.56
CA ILE A 132 -6.92 -3.25 -15.38
C ILE A 132 -6.06 -2.20 -14.65
N ASP A 133 -5.05 -2.63 -13.89
CA ASP A 133 -4.15 -1.70 -13.22
C ASP A 133 -3.24 -1.02 -14.26
N VAL A 134 -2.95 0.26 -14.04
CA VAL A 134 -2.18 1.13 -14.96
C VAL A 134 -0.96 1.75 -14.27
N ASP A 135 -0.43 1.09 -13.23
CA ASP A 135 0.79 1.57 -12.57
C ASP A 135 1.97 1.62 -13.56
N GLY A 136 2.79 2.66 -13.44
CA GLY A 136 4.00 2.91 -14.22
C GLY A 136 5.21 3.25 -13.32
N ALA A 137 5.09 3.04 -12.02
CA ALA A 137 6.11 3.37 -11.03
C ALA A 137 7.40 2.58 -11.28
N SER A 138 7.29 1.29 -11.60
CA SER A 138 8.42 0.40 -11.88
C SER A 138 9.32 0.92 -13.00
N TYR A 139 8.74 1.40 -14.11
CA TYR A 139 9.51 1.98 -15.21
C TYR A 139 10.23 3.26 -14.76
N THR A 140 9.51 4.17 -14.09
CA THR A 140 10.08 5.44 -13.60
C THR A 140 11.26 5.19 -12.66
N ASN A 141 11.08 4.22 -11.77
CA ASN A 141 12.07 3.84 -10.77
C ASN A 141 13.27 3.11 -11.38
N THR A 142 13.04 2.22 -12.34
CA THR A 142 14.12 1.56 -13.09
C THR A 142 14.94 2.58 -13.89
N ARG A 143 14.28 3.49 -14.59
CA ARG A 143 14.94 4.60 -15.30
C ARG A 143 15.78 5.45 -14.36
N ARG A 144 15.32 5.68 -13.14
CA ARG A 144 16.09 6.39 -12.09
C ARG A 144 17.37 5.64 -11.74
N PHE A 145 17.29 4.35 -11.41
CA PHE A 145 18.48 3.55 -11.10
C PHE A 145 19.50 3.61 -12.23
N ILE A 146 19.07 3.39 -13.47
CA ILE A 146 19.93 3.44 -14.66
C ILE A 146 20.58 4.83 -14.82
N ARG A 147 19.81 5.91 -14.63
CA ARG A 147 20.32 7.30 -14.74
C ARG A 147 21.34 7.62 -13.65
N ASP A 148 21.17 7.03 -12.47
CA ASP A 148 22.10 7.17 -11.35
C ASP A 148 23.34 6.26 -11.49
N GLY A 149 23.43 5.47 -12.57
CA GLY A 149 24.52 4.51 -12.80
C GLY A 149 24.42 3.24 -11.96
N GLU A 150 23.26 3.01 -11.35
CA GLU A 150 22.99 1.85 -10.50
C GLU A 150 22.20 0.78 -11.26
N ARG A 151 22.46 -0.49 -10.92
CA ARG A 151 21.66 -1.60 -11.47
C ARG A 151 20.33 -1.69 -10.70
N PRO A 152 19.18 -1.66 -11.37
CA PRO A 152 17.90 -1.83 -10.70
C PRO A 152 17.82 -3.24 -10.06
N PRO A 153 17.26 -3.35 -8.84
CA PRO A 153 16.91 -4.65 -8.27
C PRO A 153 15.98 -5.43 -9.20
N LYS A 154 16.07 -6.76 -9.19
CA LYS A 154 15.21 -7.61 -10.03
C LYS A 154 13.73 -7.33 -9.80
N ASP A 155 13.32 -7.27 -8.54
CA ASP A 155 11.92 -7.09 -8.14
C ASP A 155 11.41 -5.66 -8.35
N ALA A 156 12.29 -4.72 -8.69
CA ALA A 156 11.91 -3.37 -9.09
C ALA A 156 11.46 -3.29 -10.56
N VAL A 157 11.65 -4.35 -11.36
CA VAL A 157 11.31 -4.41 -12.79
C VAL A 157 10.07 -5.28 -13.00
N ARG A 158 8.90 -4.64 -13.05
CA ARG A 158 7.59 -5.26 -13.28
C ARG A 158 7.20 -5.09 -14.74
N ILE A 159 6.96 -6.21 -15.42
CA ILE A 159 6.78 -6.25 -16.88
C ILE A 159 5.52 -5.48 -17.28
N GLU A 160 4.44 -5.71 -16.56
CA GLU A 160 3.14 -5.08 -16.73
C GLU A 160 3.22 -3.55 -16.59
N GLU A 161 3.91 -3.04 -15.57
CA GLU A 161 4.07 -1.59 -15.37
C GLU A 161 5.01 -0.95 -16.40
N PHE A 162 5.94 -1.72 -16.97
CA PHE A 162 6.78 -1.28 -18.08
C PHE A 162 5.98 -1.10 -19.37
N LEU A 163 5.04 -2.00 -19.64
CA LEU A 163 4.13 -1.87 -20.77
C LEU A 163 3.18 -0.69 -20.53
N ASN A 164 2.54 -0.63 -19.37
CA ASN A 164 1.56 0.40 -19.02
C ASN A 164 2.14 1.82 -18.92
N TYR A 165 3.46 1.98 -18.73
CA TYR A 165 4.10 3.29 -18.65
C TYR A 165 3.94 4.14 -19.92
N PHE A 166 3.89 3.49 -21.09
CA PHE A 166 3.82 4.19 -22.37
C PHE A 166 2.37 4.49 -22.76
N GLN A 167 2.18 5.64 -23.39
CA GLN A 167 0.89 5.97 -23.99
C GLN A 167 0.79 5.33 -25.37
N TYR A 168 -0.25 4.55 -25.56
CA TYR A 168 -0.61 3.95 -26.83
C TYR A 168 -1.83 4.66 -27.40
N ASP A 169 -1.86 4.82 -28.72
CA ASP A 169 -2.98 5.48 -29.40
C ASP A 169 -4.06 4.46 -29.78
N TYR A 170 -4.58 3.75 -28.77
CA TYR A 170 -5.71 2.84 -28.98
C TYR A 170 -6.99 3.64 -29.27
N PRO A 171 -7.82 3.16 -30.21
CA PRO A 171 -9.10 3.80 -30.48
C PRO A 171 -9.97 3.78 -29.21
N ALA A 172 -10.48 4.94 -28.84
CA ALA A 172 -11.52 5.03 -27.81
C ALA A 172 -12.85 4.49 -28.36
N PRO A 173 -13.73 3.96 -27.49
CA PRO A 173 -15.10 3.63 -27.90
C PRO A 173 -15.82 4.92 -28.35
N ALA A 174 -16.76 4.77 -29.30
CA ALA A 174 -17.64 5.85 -29.70
C ALA A 174 -18.55 6.27 -28.53
N ALA A 175 -19.05 7.50 -28.54
CA ALA A 175 -19.85 8.01 -27.41
C ALA A 175 -21.19 7.26 -27.27
N GLU A 176 -21.70 6.75 -28.39
CA GLU A 176 -22.90 5.94 -28.53
C GLU A 176 -22.68 4.43 -28.32
N ASP A 177 -21.43 3.98 -28.11
CA ASP A 177 -21.15 2.57 -27.91
C ASP A 177 -21.79 2.08 -26.61
N LYS A 178 -22.38 0.88 -26.68
CA LYS A 178 -23.01 0.22 -25.52
C LYS A 178 -22.02 -0.04 -24.37
N HIS A 179 -20.74 -0.21 -24.69
CA HIS A 179 -19.70 -0.58 -23.74
C HIS A 179 -18.74 0.61 -23.51
N PRO A 180 -18.37 0.90 -22.25
CA PRO A 180 -17.57 2.08 -21.89
C PRO A 180 -16.08 1.93 -22.23
N PHE A 181 -15.67 0.82 -22.84
CA PHE A 181 -14.29 0.54 -23.25
C PHE A 181 -14.25 -0.21 -24.59
N ALA A 182 -13.16 -0.02 -25.32
CA ALA A 182 -12.79 -0.79 -26.51
C ALA A 182 -11.54 -1.62 -26.22
N ALA A 183 -11.43 -2.78 -26.87
CA ALA A 183 -10.26 -3.65 -26.78
C ALA A 183 -9.57 -3.77 -28.14
N THR A 184 -8.26 -3.59 -28.15
CA THR A 184 -7.38 -3.86 -29.30
C THR A 184 -6.54 -5.08 -28.97
N MET A 185 -6.49 -6.06 -29.88
CA MET A 185 -5.70 -7.26 -29.68
C MET A 185 -4.76 -7.46 -30.86
N GLU A 186 -3.50 -7.71 -30.56
CA GLU A 186 -2.49 -8.08 -31.55
C GLU A 186 -1.72 -9.31 -31.06
N ALA A 187 -1.28 -10.14 -31.99
CA ALA A 187 -0.54 -11.35 -31.69
C ALA A 187 0.65 -11.52 -32.63
N GLY A 188 1.81 -11.84 -32.06
CA GLY A 188 3.05 -12.02 -32.79
C GLY A 188 3.87 -13.21 -32.30
N PRO A 189 4.95 -13.58 -33.02
CA PRO A 189 5.89 -14.57 -32.52
C PRO A 189 6.61 -14.07 -31.26
N ALA A 190 6.82 -14.94 -30.27
CA ALA A 190 7.63 -14.59 -29.10
C ALA A 190 9.13 -14.59 -29.48
N PRO A 191 9.87 -13.49 -29.28
CA PRO A 191 11.26 -13.39 -29.75
C PRO A 191 12.22 -14.32 -29.00
N TRP A 192 11.88 -14.72 -27.76
CA TRP A 192 12.70 -15.61 -26.93
C TRP A 192 12.34 -17.10 -27.07
N HIS A 193 11.22 -17.47 -27.69
CA HIS A 193 10.84 -18.87 -27.82
C HIS A 193 9.94 -19.12 -29.04
N LYS A 194 10.49 -19.76 -30.08
CA LYS A 194 9.85 -19.90 -31.41
C LYS A 194 8.50 -20.65 -31.41
N LYS A 195 8.24 -21.48 -30.40
CA LYS A 195 6.95 -22.20 -30.25
C LYS A 195 5.88 -21.35 -29.54
N HIS A 196 6.25 -20.22 -28.94
CA HIS A 196 5.33 -19.36 -28.20
C HIS A 196 4.88 -18.18 -29.06
N ARG A 197 3.69 -17.69 -28.76
CA ARG A 197 3.12 -16.47 -29.32
C ARG A 197 2.96 -15.47 -28.19
N LEU A 198 3.23 -14.20 -28.48
CA LEU A 198 2.91 -13.10 -27.59
C LEU A 198 1.57 -12.51 -28.03
N VAL A 199 0.65 -12.33 -27.09
CA VAL A 199 -0.60 -11.61 -27.31
C VAL A 199 -0.53 -10.35 -26.48
N HIS A 200 -0.84 -9.22 -27.11
CA HIS A 200 -0.95 -7.93 -26.47
C HIS A 200 -2.40 -7.47 -26.55
N VAL A 201 -2.92 -7.03 -25.41
CA VAL A 201 -4.30 -6.59 -25.24
C VAL A 201 -4.28 -5.15 -24.75
N GLY A 202 -4.65 -4.21 -25.60
CA GLY A 202 -4.87 -2.82 -25.25
C GLY A 202 -6.33 -2.60 -24.89
N ILE A 203 -6.60 -1.92 -23.77
CA ILE A 203 -7.95 -1.52 -23.36
C ILE A 203 -7.98 -0.01 -23.28
N GLN A 204 -8.95 0.62 -23.94
CA GLN A 204 -9.15 2.06 -23.91
C GLN A 204 -10.57 2.36 -23.43
N GLY A 205 -10.68 3.05 -22.30
CA GLY A 205 -11.95 3.59 -21.82
C GLY A 205 -12.37 4.84 -22.60
N GLN A 206 -13.65 5.18 -22.51
CA GLN A 206 -14.16 6.45 -23.03
C GLN A 206 -13.41 7.64 -22.42
N ARG A 207 -13.00 8.61 -23.25
CA ARG A 207 -12.33 9.82 -22.77
C ARG A 207 -13.39 10.83 -22.32
N VAL A 208 -13.53 11.00 -21.02
CA VAL A 208 -14.43 12.01 -20.44
C VAL A 208 -13.71 13.37 -20.40
N PRO A 209 -14.23 14.39 -21.10
CA PRO A 209 -13.69 15.75 -21.03
C PRO A 209 -13.64 16.25 -19.59
N ARG A 210 -12.60 17.02 -19.25
CA ARG A 210 -12.40 17.49 -17.88
C ARG A 210 -13.59 18.30 -17.35
N ALA A 211 -14.27 19.07 -18.20
CA ALA A 211 -15.43 19.87 -17.84
C ALA A 211 -16.68 19.03 -17.50
N GLU A 212 -16.75 17.79 -17.97
CA GLU A 212 -17.88 16.89 -17.73
C GLU A 212 -17.65 15.96 -16.53
N ARG A 213 -16.46 16.01 -15.92
CA ARG A 213 -16.14 15.20 -14.75
C ARG A 213 -16.97 15.67 -13.55
N PRO A 214 -17.55 14.76 -12.76
CA PRO A 214 -18.16 15.13 -11.49
C PRO A 214 -17.19 15.88 -10.57
N PRO A 215 -17.68 16.76 -9.69
CA PRO A 215 -16.84 17.38 -8.66
C PRO A 215 -16.09 16.32 -7.84
N SER A 216 -14.80 16.54 -7.58
CA SER A 216 -13.98 15.63 -6.79
C SER A 216 -13.85 16.10 -5.34
N ASN A 217 -14.03 15.20 -4.37
CA ASN A 217 -13.65 15.42 -2.97
C ASN A 217 -12.42 14.58 -2.66
N LEU A 218 -11.24 15.21 -2.60
CA LEU A 218 -9.96 14.52 -2.43
C LEU A 218 -9.46 14.69 -1.00
N VAL A 219 -9.33 13.58 -0.27
CA VAL A 219 -8.74 13.59 1.08
C VAL A 219 -7.40 12.85 1.05
N PHE A 220 -6.32 13.56 1.34
CA PHE A 220 -4.98 12.99 1.36
C PHE A 220 -4.57 12.62 2.78
N LEU A 221 -4.21 11.35 2.97
CA LEU A 221 -3.51 10.89 4.18
C LEU A 221 -2.01 10.79 3.88
N VAL A 222 -1.21 11.65 4.52
CA VAL A 222 0.21 11.84 4.18
C VAL A 222 1.11 11.37 5.32
N ASP A 223 2.05 10.46 5.02
CA ASP A 223 3.13 10.12 5.96
C ASP A 223 4.12 11.28 6.04
N VAL A 224 4.34 11.77 7.26
CA VAL A 224 5.37 12.77 7.56
C VAL A 224 6.40 12.24 8.56
N SER A 225 6.58 10.93 8.64
CA SER A 225 7.58 10.31 9.50
C SER A 225 9.00 10.80 9.17
N GLY A 226 9.93 10.66 10.13
CA GLY A 226 11.34 11.02 9.91
C GLY A 226 11.97 10.32 8.68
N SER A 227 11.44 9.15 8.28
CA SER A 227 11.89 8.41 7.09
C SER A 227 11.61 9.14 5.77
N MET A 228 10.67 10.10 5.77
CA MET A 228 10.23 10.86 4.61
C MET A 228 11.10 12.10 4.32
N ARG A 229 12.16 12.34 5.11
CA ARG A 229 13.07 13.49 4.98
C ARG A 229 13.88 13.54 3.69
N SER A 230 14.11 12.41 3.03
CA SER A 230 14.99 12.38 1.87
C SER A 230 14.42 13.20 0.70
N PRO A 231 15.26 13.86 -0.14
CA PRO A 231 14.79 14.69 -1.26
C PRO A 231 13.84 14.00 -2.24
N ARG A 232 13.86 12.66 -2.27
CA ARG A 232 13.05 11.82 -3.16
C ARG A 232 11.71 11.37 -2.53
N LYS A 233 11.42 11.75 -1.29
CA LYS A 233 10.18 11.37 -0.56
C LYS A 233 9.28 12.59 -0.35
N LEU A 234 9.10 13.10 0.88
CA LEU A 234 8.19 14.21 1.16
C LEU A 234 8.46 15.45 0.29
N PRO A 235 9.72 15.87 0.05
CA PRO A 235 10.00 16.99 -0.86
C PRO A 235 9.52 16.75 -2.30
N LEU A 236 9.57 15.51 -2.80
CA LEU A 236 9.06 15.16 -4.12
C LEU A 236 7.52 15.11 -4.12
N LEU A 237 6.92 14.53 -3.07
CA LEU A 237 5.48 14.51 -2.86
C LEU A 237 4.90 15.93 -2.86
N LYS A 238 5.53 16.86 -2.12
CA LYS A 238 5.14 18.28 -2.12
C LYS A 238 5.12 18.90 -3.52
N LYS A 239 6.08 18.56 -4.39
CA LYS A 239 6.10 19.07 -5.78
C LYS A 239 4.88 18.54 -6.55
N GLY A 240 4.61 17.24 -6.45
CA GLY A 240 3.44 16.63 -7.09
C GLY A 240 2.13 17.24 -6.59
N PHE A 241 1.98 17.42 -5.28
CA PHE A 241 0.78 18.03 -4.69
C PHE A 241 0.59 19.49 -5.10
N ARG A 242 1.67 20.25 -5.28
CA ARG A 242 1.58 21.63 -5.82
C ARG A 242 1.11 21.64 -7.27
N MET A 243 1.55 20.68 -8.09
CA MET A 243 1.04 20.52 -9.46
C MET A 243 -0.43 20.11 -9.46
N LEU A 244 -0.83 19.19 -8.58
CA LEU A 244 -2.24 18.81 -8.41
C LEU A 244 -3.09 20.03 -8.02
N ALA A 245 -2.63 20.86 -7.09
CA ALA A 245 -3.35 22.07 -6.67
C ALA A 245 -3.64 23.04 -7.83
N GLU A 246 -2.78 23.08 -8.85
CA GLU A 246 -2.98 23.87 -10.07
C GLU A 246 -3.98 23.24 -11.06
N GLN A 247 -4.30 21.96 -10.87
CA GLN A 247 -5.25 21.21 -11.69
C GLN A 247 -6.62 21.04 -11.00
N LEU A 248 -6.85 21.63 -9.82
CA LEU A 248 -8.17 21.63 -9.20
C LEU A 248 -9.10 22.60 -9.92
N ARG A 249 -10.37 22.20 -10.06
CA ARG A 249 -11.44 23.09 -10.54
C ARG A 249 -12.14 23.78 -9.37
N PRO A 250 -12.90 24.86 -9.61
CA PRO A 250 -13.64 25.54 -8.54
C PRO A 250 -14.56 24.64 -7.73
N GLU A 251 -15.15 23.63 -8.37
CA GLU A 251 -16.06 22.65 -7.77
C GLU A 251 -15.34 21.53 -7.03
N ASP A 252 -14.02 21.34 -7.23
CA ASP A 252 -13.26 20.30 -6.54
C ASP A 252 -12.91 20.76 -5.11
N ARG A 253 -12.76 19.81 -4.19
CA ARG A 253 -12.34 20.05 -2.80
C ARG A 253 -11.15 19.18 -2.44
N VAL A 254 -10.28 19.73 -1.60
CA VAL A 254 -9.10 19.03 -1.09
C VAL A 254 -9.02 19.18 0.41
N ALA A 255 -8.73 18.07 1.09
CA ALA A 255 -8.40 18.05 2.51
C ALA A 255 -7.13 17.22 2.73
N MET A 256 -6.42 17.47 3.83
CA MET A 256 -5.16 16.79 4.12
C MET A 256 -4.99 16.49 5.59
N VAL A 257 -4.71 15.22 5.87
CA VAL A 257 -4.39 14.69 7.20
C VAL A 257 -2.98 14.13 7.15
N VAL A 258 -2.19 14.41 8.17
CA VAL A 258 -0.87 13.79 8.33
C VAL A 258 -0.91 12.71 9.40
N TYR A 259 -0.05 11.72 9.23
CA TYR A 259 0.26 10.77 10.29
C TYR A 259 1.77 10.62 10.45
N ALA A 260 2.20 10.65 11.71
CA ALA A 260 3.53 10.31 12.19
C ALA A 260 3.40 10.02 13.70
N GLY A 261 4.24 10.60 14.56
CA GLY A 261 4.19 10.38 16.02
C GLY A 261 2.91 10.94 16.65
N SER A 262 2.21 11.78 15.90
CA SER A 262 0.84 12.24 16.14
C SER A 262 0.12 12.34 14.79
N SER A 263 -1.21 12.19 14.78
CA SER A 263 -2.06 12.48 13.62
C SER A 263 -2.66 13.88 13.74
N GLY A 264 -2.86 14.56 12.63
CA GLY A 264 -3.48 15.88 12.64
C GLY A 264 -3.96 16.34 11.27
N ILE A 265 -5.00 17.16 11.26
CA ILE A 265 -5.50 17.83 10.06
C ILE A 265 -4.57 19.01 9.77
N VAL A 266 -4.06 19.07 8.53
CA VAL A 266 -3.16 20.13 8.06
C VAL A 266 -3.87 21.06 7.08
N LEU A 267 -4.94 20.56 6.46
CA LEU A 267 -5.84 21.31 5.61
C LEU A 267 -7.24 20.73 5.79
N GLU A 268 -8.16 21.55 6.29
CA GLU A 268 -9.59 21.23 6.29
C GLU A 268 -10.11 21.09 4.86
N SER A 269 -11.36 20.64 4.68
CA SER A 269 -11.95 20.58 3.34
C SER A 269 -11.97 21.98 2.69
N THR A 270 -11.10 22.20 1.70
CA THR A 270 -10.85 23.51 1.07
C THR A 270 -11.23 23.47 -0.42
N PRO A 271 -11.98 24.45 -0.95
CA PRO A 271 -12.30 24.54 -2.37
C PRO A 271 -11.05 24.69 -3.25
N GLY A 272 -11.09 24.12 -4.46
CA GLY A 272 -10.00 24.20 -5.44
C GLY A 272 -9.63 25.62 -5.87
N THR A 273 -10.55 26.58 -5.70
CA THR A 273 -10.29 28.02 -5.92
C THR A 273 -9.29 28.61 -4.92
N GLU A 274 -9.15 28.03 -3.73
CA GLU A 274 -8.21 28.51 -2.70
C GLU A 274 -6.81 27.91 -2.88
N THR A 275 -6.30 27.96 -4.12
CA THR A 275 -5.04 27.33 -4.51
C THR A 275 -3.85 27.76 -3.63
N ASP A 276 -3.82 29.02 -3.20
CA ASP A 276 -2.74 29.53 -2.34
C ASP A 276 -2.79 28.94 -0.93
N SER A 277 -3.98 28.83 -0.32
CA SER A 277 -4.19 28.15 0.97
C SER A 277 -3.70 26.71 0.90
N ILE A 278 -4.07 25.99 -0.17
CA ILE A 278 -3.68 24.60 -0.41
C ILE A 278 -2.15 24.48 -0.57
N LYS A 279 -1.54 25.33 -1.41
CA LYS A 279 -0.09 25.36 -1.62
C LYS A 279 0.68 25.69 -0.34
N GLN A 280 0.16 26.58 0.50
CA GLN A 280 0.76 26.89 1.80
C GLN A 280 0.71 25.69 2.75
N ALA A 281 -0.43 25.00 2.85
CA ALA A 281 -0.56 23.79 3.67
C ALA A 281 0.45 22.70 3.23
N ILE A 282 0.59 22.47 1.92
CA ILE A 282 1.59 21.56 1.36
C ILE A 282 3.02 21.98 1.76
N THR A 283 3.33 23.28 1.68
CA THR A 283 4.66 23.78 2.06
C THR A 283 4.97 23.53 3.54
N ARG A 284 3.98 23.65 4.43
CA ARG A 284 4.13 23.46 5.89
C ARG A 284 4.33 22.01 6.33
N LEU A 285 4.14 21.01 5.46
CA LEU A 285 4.38 19.61 5.84
C LEU A 285 5.85 19.38 6.22
N GLU A 286 6.13 18.87 7.41
CA GLU A 286 7.51 18.62 7.83
C GLU A 286 7.70 17.18 8.27
N ALA A 287 8.81 16.58 7.85
CA ALA A 287 9.11 15.20 8.20
C ALA A 287 9.71 15.10 9.62
N GLY A 288 9.02 14.43 10.53
CA GLY A 288 9.42 14.22 11.92
C GLY A 288 8.61 13.14 12.63
N GLY A 289 9.12 12.65 13.78
CA GLY A 289 8.45 11.64 14.61
C GLY A 289 8.55 10.19 14.12
N SER A 290 8.02 9.27 14.93
CA SER A 290 7.84 7.83 14.65
C SER A 290 6.56 7.59 13.83
N THR A 291 6.37 6.41 13.23
CA THR A 291 5.16 6.11 12.44
C THR A 291 4.02 5.59 13.33
N ALA A 292 2.90 6.31 13.43
CA ALA A 292 1.65 5.80 14.03
C ALA A 292 0.49 5.91 13.02
N GLY A 293 0.21 4.84 12.27
CA GLY A 293 -0.71 4.87 11.12
C GLY A 293 -2.21 4.82 11.44
N ALA A 294 -2.61 4.19 12.55
CA ALA A 294 -4.02 3.86 12.79
C ALA A 294 -4.93 5.08 13.11
N ALA A 295 -4.39 6.14 13.71
CA ALA A 295 -5.17 7.33 14.06
C ALA A 295 -5.46 8.22 12.84
N GLY A 296 -4.50 8.33 11.92
CA GLY A 296 -4.63 9.15 10.72
C GLY A 296 -5.70 8.66 9.74
N ILE A 297 -5.85 7.34 9.59
CA ILE A 297 -6.85 6.75 8.68
C ILE A 297 -8.27 7.11 9.11
N ARG A 298 -8.61 6.96 10.40
CA ARG A 298 -9.95 7.29 10.92
C ARG A 298 -10.30 8.77 10.71
N GLN A 299 -9.33 9.65 10.91
CA GLN A 299 -9.52 11.09 10.74
C GLN A 299 -9.68 11.49 9.27
N ALA A 300 -8.98 10.80 8.35
CA ALA A 300 -9.17 10.99 6.92
C ALA A 300 -10.58 10.56 6.46
N TYR A 301 -11.12 9.46 6.98
CA TYR A 301 -12.49 9.04 6.69
C TYR A 301 -13.53 10.05 7.19
N GLN A 302 -13.39 10.54 8.42
CA GLN A 302 -14.30 11.55 8.97
C GLN A 302 -14.32 12.87 8.18
N LEU A 303 -13.24 13.19 7.48
CA LEU A 303 -13.11 14.39 6.65
C LEU A 303 -13.60 14.17 5.21
N ALA A 304 -13.79 12.91 4.82
CA ALA A 304 -14.24 12.51 3.49
C ALA A 304 -15.78 12.38 3.39
N GLU A 305 -16.43 12.05 4.52
CA GLU A 305 -17.90 12.11 4.70
C GLU A 305 -18.45 13.54 4.69
#